data_AF-A0A2H1W6Z2-F1
#
_entry.id   AF-A0A2H1W6Z2-F1
#
_cell.length_a   1.000
_cell.length_b   1.000
_cell.length_c   1.000
_cell.angle_alpha   90.00
_cell.angle_beta   90.00
_cell.angle_gamma   90.00
#
_symmetry.space_group_name_H-M   'P 1'
#
loop_
_entity.id
_entity.type
_entity.pdbx_description
1 polymer ?
#
loop_
_entity_poly.entity_id
_entity_poly.type
_entity_poly.pdbx_seq_one_letter_code
_entity_poly.pdbx_strand_id
1 'polypeptide(L)'
;KNGTVSERFTINTGEYDKDKMNIIEQFDGNDHLTFWGSPECNSIKASDGSIFPPSQLDKTTTLHVFYPNLCRRLPFQYEKTIEIVDGIELYRYRMPLNVFDDPGHNPENQCYCEIDTATCPPRGIINVTDCTMGKI
;
A
#
# COMPACT_ATOMS: atom_id res chain seq x y z
N LYS A 1 -6.75 14.06 -13.25
CA LYS A 1 -6.21 15.27 -12.58
C LYS A 1 -5.20 15.92 -13.53
N ASN A 2 -5.34 17.19 -13.89
CA ASN A 2 -4.41 17.87 -14.82
C ASN A 2 -3.83 19.12 -14.16
N GLY A 3 -2.52 19.11 -13.87
CA GLY A 3 -1.77 20.26 -13.35
C GLY A 3 -1.99 20.64 -11.88
N THR A 4 -2.68 19.84 -11.07
CA THR A 4 -2.89 20.11 -9.64
C THR A 4 -2.10 19.13 -8.79
N VAL A 5 -1.17 19.62 -7.96
CA VAL A 5 -0.51 18.82 -6.92
C VAL A 5 -1.47 18.75 -5.75
N SER A 6 -2.18 17.63 -5.58
CA SER A 6 -3.09 17.44 -4.44
C SER A 6 -2.45 16.72 -3.25
N GLU A 7 -1.31 16.06 -3.47
CA GLU A 7 -0.72 15.09 -2.54
C GLU A 7 0.78 15.37 -2.41
N ARG A 8 1.30 15.40 -1.19
CA ARG A 8 2.72 15.61 -0.88
C ARG A 8 3.30 14.39 -0.19
N PHE A 9 4.35 13.83 -0.78
CA PHE A 9 5.13 12.74 -0.19
C PHE A 9 6.47 13.26 0.35
N THR A 10 6.82 12.82 1.56
CA THR A 10 8.21 12.82 2.04
C THR A 10 8.71 11.38 1.93
N ILE A 11 9.74 11.17 1.10
CA ILE A 11 10.27 9.85 0.78
C ILE A 11 11.75 9.80 1.17
N ASN A 12 12.14 8.70 1.81
CA ASN A 12 13.52 8.49 2.22
C ASN A 12 14.43 8.23 1.01
N THR A 13 15.52 9.01 0.91
CA THR A 13 16.47 8.93 -0.22
C THR A 13 17.33 7.68 -0.20
N GLY A 14 17.47 7.02 0.95
CA GLY A 14 18.37 5.91 1.18
C GLY A 14 19.83 6.31 1.45
N GLU A 15 20.15 7.60 1.56
CA GLU A 15 21.54 8.10 1.73
C GLU A 15 22.22 7.51 2.98
N TYR A 16 21.51 7.47 4.10
CA TYR A 16 22.03 6.94 5.36
C TYR A 16 21.73 5.46 5.57
N ASP A 17 20.71 4.94 4.90
CA ASP A 17 20.26 3.55 5.01
C ASP A 17 19.58 3.12 3.70
N LYS A 18 20.32 2.36 2.88
CA LYS A 18 19.84 1.86 1.59
C LYS A 18 18.57 1.01 1.71
N ASP A 19 18.33 0.40 2.88
CA ASP A 19 17.17 -0.46 3.12
C ASP A 19 15.88 0.36 3.35
N LYS A 20 16.00 1.69 3.48
CA LYS A 20 14.89 2.65 3.52
C LYS A 20 14.67 3.40 2.22
N MET A 21 15.49 3.16 1.20
CA MET A 21 15.37 3.85 -0.08
C MET A 21 13.94 3.73 -0.64
N ASN A 22 13.38 4.87 -1.04
CA ASN A 22 12.03 4.99 -1.58
C ASN A 22 10.89 4.56 -0.64
N ILE A 23 11.16 4.45 0.67
CA ILE A 23 10.11 4.24 1.67
C ILE A 23 9.51 5.59 2.05
N ILE A 24 8.17 5.66 2.02
CA ILE A 24 7.41 6.85 2.41
C ILE A 24 7.53 7.05 3.92
N GLU A 25 7.95 8.25 4.31
CA GLU A 25 8.03 8.69 5.69
C GLU A 25 6.81 9.52 6.08
N GLN A 26 6.30 10.35 5.15
CA GLN A 26 5.12 11.17 5.39
C GLN A 26 4.24 11.29 4.14
N PHE A 27 2.93 11.33 4.38
CA PHE A 27 1.90 11.67 3.41
C PHE A 27 1.13 12.88 3.94
N ASP A 28 1.18 14.00 3.20
CA ASP A 28 0.62 15.30 3.59
C ASP A 28 1.06 15.76 5.00
N GLY A 29 2.31 15.46 5.35
CA GLY A 29 2.93 15.82 6.63
C GLY A 29 2.65 14.86 7.79
N ASN A 30 1.84 13.82 7.58
CA ASN A 30 1.52 12.80 8.58
C ASN A 30 2.32 11.51 8.31
N ASP A 31 2.76 10.83 9.36
CA ASP A 31 3.49 9.55 9.29
C ASP A 31 2.57 8.31 9.36
N HIS A 32 1.26 8.53 9.46
CA HIS A 32 0.20 7.53 9.41
C HIS A 32 -1.11 8.17 8.94
N LEU A 33 -2.05 7.34 8.49
CA LEU A 33 -3.43 7.73 8.20
C LEU A 33 -4.28 7.72 9.47
N THR A 34 -5.50 8.27 9.37
CA THR A 34 -6.45 8.32 10.49
C THR A 34 -7.83 7.79 10.10
N PHE A 35 -7.93 7.12 8.95
CA PHE A 35 -9.19 6.68 8.36
C PHE A 35 -9.62 5.28 8.81
N TRP A 36 -8.66 4.42 9.19
CA TRP A 36 -8.90 3.01 9.45
C TRP A 36 -8.90 2.66 10.94
N GLY A 37 -9.50 1.52 11.29
CA GLY A 37 -9.71 1.11 12.67
C GLY A 37 -8.47 0.63 13.42
N SER A 38 -7.29 0.56 12.80
CA SER A 38 -6.06 0.09 13.44
C SER A 38 -4.80 0.83 12.96
N PRO A 39 -3.74 0.90 13.79
CA PRO A 39 -2.45 1.47 13.38
C PRO A 39 -1.83 0.76 12.17
N GLU A 40 -2.02 -0.56 12.06
CA GLU A 40 -1.46 -1.37 10.96
C GLU A 40 -2.05 -0.99 9.60
N CYS A 41 -3.35 -0.71 9.58
CA CYS A 41 -4.07 -0.34 8.36
C CYS A 41 -3.94 1.14 8.03
N ASN A 42 -3.67 1.95 9.06
CA ASN A 42 -3.25 3.33 8.92
C ASN A 42 -1.76 3.52 8.57
N SER A 43 -0.97 2.45 8.55
CA SER A 43 0.45 2.55 8.22
C SER A 43 0.66 2.94 6.75
N ILE A 44 1.46 3.98 6.53
CA ILE A 44 1.92 4.42 5.20
C ILE A 44 3.33 3.91 4.86
N LYS A 45 3.96 3.15 5.78
CA LYS A 45 5.32 2.63 5.60
C LYS A 45 5.35 1.61 4.46
N ALA A 46 5.65 2.10 3.27
CA ALA A 46 5.63 1.37 2.02
C ALA A 46 6.41 2.16 0.97
N SER A 47 6.70 1.53 -0.16
CA SER A 47 7.18 2.22 -1.36
C SER A 47 6.03 2.92 -2.09
N ASP A 48 6.34 3.89 -2.95
CA ASP A 48 5.38 4.42 -3.93
C ASP A 48 5.13 3.47 -5.12
N GLY A 49 5.86 2.34 -5.16
CA GLY A 49 5.75 1.29 -6.18
C GLY A 49 6.70 1.46 -7.37
N SER A 50 7.47 2.55 -7.45
CA SER A 50 8.45 2.78 -8.52
C SER A 50 9.75 2.00 -8.28
N ILE A 51 10.23 1.99 -7.05
CA ILE A 51 11.50 1.39 -6.63
C ILE A 51 11.32 0.73 -5.26
N PHE A 52 11.98 -0.40 -5.03
CA PHE A 52 12.06 -1.03 -3.72
C PHE A 52 13.53 -1.17 -3.29
N PRO A 53 13.82 -1.14 -1.98
CA PRO A 53 15.13 -1.48 -1.46
C PRO A 53 15.61 -2.86 -1.97
N PRO A 54 16.86 -2.99 -2.44
CA PRO A 54 17.37 -4.26 -2.96
C PRO A 54 17.28 -5.43 -1.96
N SER A 55 17.35 -5.13 -0.66
CA SER A 55 17.22 -6.12 0.42
C SER A 55 15.81 -6.70 0.56
N GLN A 56 14.78 -6.03 0.02
CA GLN A 56 13.40 -6.52 0.05
C GLN A 56 13.03 -7.33 -1.21
N LEU A 57 13.88 -7.33 -2.24
CA LEU A 57 13.62 -7.99 -3.52
C LEU A 57 13.96 -9.49 -3.44
N ASP A 58 13.11 -10.25 -2.77
CA ASP A 58 13.23 -11.71 -2.67
C ASP A 58 11.89 -12.44 -2.83
N LYS A 59 11.94 -13.76 -3.01
CA LYS A 59 10.76 -14.60 -3.31
C LYS A 59 9.82 -14.84 -2.12
N THR A 60 10.18 -14.36 -0.93
CA THR A 60 9.49 -14.59 0.35
C THR A 60 8.96 -13.32 1.00
N THR A 61 9.55 -12.17 0.69
CA THR A 61 9.16 -10.87 1.22
C THR A 61 7.90 -10.34 0.53
N THR A 62 6.94 -9.90 1.33
CA THR A 62 5.77 -9.16 0.82
C THR A 62 6.14 -7.69 0.68
N LEU A 63 6.14 -7.22 -0.57
CA LEU A 63 6.35 -5.82 -0.88
C LEU A 63 5.07 -5.03 -0.57
N HIS A 64 5.22 -3.82 -0.05
CA HIS A 64 4.09 -2.93 0.21
C HIS A 64 4.19 -1.68 -0.66
N VAL A 65 3.09 -1.35 -1.33
CA VAL A 65 2.94 -0.13 -2.12
C VAL A 65 1.86 0.73 -1.51
N PHE A 66 2.17 1.97 -1.16
CA PHE A 66 1.15 2.93 -0.76
C PHE A 66 0.43 3.44 -2.00
N TYR A 67 -0.90 3.31 -2.03
CA TYR A 67 -1.70 3.79 -3.16
C TYR A 67 -2.65 4.89 -2.68
N PRO A 68 -2.33 6.18 -2.93
CA PRO A 68 -3.04 7.32 -2.33
C PRO A 68 -4.54 7.33 -2.64
N ASN A 69 -4.93 6.97 -3.86
CA ASN A 69 -6.34 6.91 -4.26
C ASN A 69 -7.15 5.81 -3.55
N LEU A 70 -6.47 4.82 -2.95
CA LEU A 70 -7.11 3.79 -2.12
C LEU A 70 -6.85 4.00 -0.62
N CYS A 71 -6.07 5.04 -0.28
CA CYS A 71 -5.78 5.45 1.08
C CYS A 71 -5.29 4.31 1.97
N ARG A 72 -4.49 3.39 1.42
CA ARG A 72 -3.87 2.28 2.16
C ARG A 72 -2.63 1.79 1.43
N ARG A 73 -1.79 1.05 2.15
CA ARG A 73 -0.78 0.20 1.49
C ARG A 73 -1.40 -1.11 1.02
N LEU A 74 -0.92 -1.59 -0.12
CA LEU A 74 -1.32 -2.83 -0.77
C LEU A 74 -0.16 -3.83 -0.71
N PRO A 75 -0.41 -5.09 -0.30
CA PRO A 75 0.59 -6.14 -0.31
C PRO A 75 0.77 -6.71 -1.73
N PHE A 76 2.02 -6.98 -2.09
CA PHE A 76 2.42 -7.63 -3.34
C PHE A 76 3.33 -8.81 -3.00
N GLN A 77 2.91 -10.01 -3.38
CA GLN A 77 3.63 -11.25 -3.11
C GLN A 77 4.27 -11.77 -4.40
N TYR A 78 5.42 -12.41 -4.27
CA TYR A 78 6.08 -13.04 -5.41
C TYR A 78 5.14 -14.06 -6.07
N GLU A 79 4.89 -13.89 -7.37
CA GLU A 79 4.12 -14.83 -8.19
C GLU A 79 5.07 -15.80 -8.90
N LYS A 80 6.07 -15.25 -9.63
CA LYS A 80 7.00 -16.02 -10.44
C LYS A 80 8.19 -15.20 -10.92
N THR A 81 9.24 -15.90 -11.32
CA THR A 81 10.31 -15.37 -12.15
C THR A 81 9.84 -15.26 -13.61
N ILE A 82 10.20 -14.17 -14.28
CA ILE A 82 10.04 -13.98 -15.73
C ILE A 82 11.39 -13.57 -16.33
N GLU A 83 11.54 -13.78 -17.63
CA GLU A 83 12.69 -13.30 -18.40
C GLU A 83 12.18 -12.33 -19.47
N ILE A 84 12.84 -11.18 -19.60
CA ILE A 84 12.56 -10.22 -20.69
C ILE A 84 13.46 -10.49 -21.90
N VAL A 85 13.17 -9.84 -23.03
CA VAL A 85 13.80 -10.12 -24.34
C VAL A 85 15.34 -10.09 -24.31
N ASP A 86 15.93 -9.31 -23.39
CA ASP A 86 17.38 -9.16 -23.25
C ASP A 86 18.03 -10.16 -22.28
N GLY A 87 17.32 -11.23 -21.87
CA GLY A 87 17.84 -12.27 -20.97
C GLY A 87 17.90 -11.87 -19.50
N ILE A 88 17.28 -10.74 -19.13
CA ILE A 88 17.27 -10.25 -17.74
C ILE A 88 16.16 -10.96 -16.97
N GLU A 89 16.54 -11.66 -15.90
CA GLU A 89 15.63 -12.28 -14.95
C GLU A 89 14.96 -11.21 -14.07
N LEU A 90 13.64 -11.23 -14.00
CA LEU A 90 12.84 -10.34 -13.16
C LEU A 90 11.89 -11.14 -12.27
N TYR A 91 11.60 -10.62 -11.09
CA TYR A 91 10.56 -11.15 -10.21
C TYR A 91 9.25 -10.43 -10.46
N ARG A 92 8.22 -11.20 -10.84
CA ARG A 92 6.85 -10.71 -10.91
C ARG A 92 6.21 -10.84 -9.53
N TYR A 93 5.84 -9.71 -8.96
CA TYR A 93 4.99 -9.65 -7.78
C TYR A 93 3.55 -9.33 -8.18
N ARG A 94 2.61 -9.88 -7.43
CA ARG A 94 1.18 -9.70 -7.65
C ARG A 94 0.46 -9.49 -6.32
N MET A 95 -0.55 -8.63 -6.35
CA MET A 95 -1.43 -8.47 -5.22
C MET A 95 -2.26 -9.75 -4.97
N PRO A 96 -2.35 -10.26 -3.74
CA PRO A 96 -3.20 -11.40 -3.40
C PRO A 96 -4.65 -11.19 -3.84
N LEU A 97 -5.31 -12.25 -4.29
CA LEU A 97 -6.71 -12.15 -4.77
C LEU A 97 -7.70 -11.76 -3.67
N ASN A 98 -7.35 -12.04 -2.41
CA ASN A 98 -8.18 -11.76 -1.24
C ASN A 98 -7.89 -10.41 -0.57
N VAL A 99 -7.09 -9.55 -1.20
CA VAL A 99 -6.70 -8.24 -0.65
C VAL A 99 -7.88 -7.32 -0.34
N PHE A 100 -8.99 -7.44 -1.08
CA PHE A 100 -10.24 -6.69 -0.89
C PHE A 100 -11.39 -7.62 -0.47
N ASP A 101 -11.09 -8.81 0.03
CA ASP A 101 -12.11 -9.68 0.58
C ASP A 101 -12.63 -9.14 1.91
N ASP A 102 -13.86 -9.52 2.26
CA ASP A 102 -14.43 -9.21 3.57
C ASP A 102 -13.68 -9.95 4.70
N PRO A 103 -13.82 -9.51 5.96
CA PRO A 103 -13.09 -10.11 7.09
C PRO A 103 -13.38 -11.59 7.34
N GLY A 104 -14.51 -12.12 6.85
CA GLY A 104 -14.81 -13.56 6.95
C GLY A 104 -13.86 -14.42 6.10
N HIS A 105 -13.31 -13.86 5.02
CA HIS A 105 -12.37 -14.54 4.11
C HIS A 105 -10.93 -14.03 4.26
N ASN A 106 -10.75 -12.79 4.71
CA ASN A 106 -9.46 -12.21 5.04
C ASN A 106 -9.54 -11.41 6.34
N PRO A 107 -9.30 -12.04 7.52
CA PRO A 107 -9.45 -11.38 8.83
C PRO A 107 -8.59 -10.12 9.02
N GLU A 108 -7.47 -10.02 8.30
CA GLU A 108 -6.61 -8.82 8.34
C GLU A 108 -7.34 -7.57 7.80
N ASN A 109 -8.38 -7.75 6.99
CA ASN A 109 -9.15 -6.64 6.44
C ASN A 109 -10.16 -6.02 7.42
N GLN A 110 -10.32 -6.56 8.63
CA GLN A 110 -11.28 -6.07 9.63
C GLN A 110 -11.14 -4.57 9.94
N CYS A 111 -9.90 -4.07 9.93
CA CYS A 111 -9.59 -2.67 10.18
C CYS A 111 -10.01 -1.69 9.06
N TYR A 112 -10.30 -2.20 7.85
CA TYR A 112 -10.76 -1.39 6.71
C TYR A 112 -12.30 -1.28 6.65
N CYS A 113 -13.00 -1.86 7.62
CA CYS A 113 -14.43 -1.67 7.79
C CYS A 113 -14.72 -0.31 8.44
N GLU A 114 -15.96 0.17 8.27
CA GLU A 114 -16.39 1.44 8.85
C GLU A 114 -16.29 1.41 10.38
N ILE A 115 -15.55 2.38 10.96
CA ILE A 115 -15.26 2.42 12.40
C ILE A 115 -16.54 2.56 13.24
N ASP A 116 -17.48 3.39 12.78
CA ASP A 116 -18.67 3.76 13.56
C ASP A 116 -19.76 2.68 13.54
N THR A 117 -19.90 1.96 12.41
CA THR A 117 -20.97 0.97 12.21
C THR A 117 -20.48 -0.48 12.30
N ALA A 118 -19.15 -0.68 12.29
CA ALA A 118 -18.50 -1.98 12.08
C ALA A 118 -18.94 -2.69 10.77
N THR A 119 -19.52 -1.94 9.82
CA THR A 119 -19.97 -2.48 8.54
C THR A 119 -18.80 -2.58 7.58
N CYS A 120 -18.64 -3.75 6.96
CA CYS A 120 -17.61 -4.00 5.97
C CYS A 120 -18.18 -3.93 4.55
N PRO A 121 -17.43 -3.39 3.58
CA PRO A 121 -17.85 -3.41 2.19
C PRO A 121 -17.97 -4.85 1.66
N PRO A 122 -18.80 -5.09 0.63
CA PRO A 122 -18.85 -6.38 -0.04
C PRO A 122 -17.47 -6.78 -0.60
N ARG A 123 -17.28 -8.09 -0.77
CA ARG A 123 -16.06 -8.67 -1.33
C ARG A 123 -15.66 -8.00 -2.66
N GLY A 124 -14.39 -7.62 -2.77
CA GLY A 124 -13.82 -6.99 -3.96
C GLY A 124 -13.94 -5.46 -3.99
N ILE A 125 -14.48 -4.85 -2.94
CA ILE A 125 -14.73 -3.40 -2.85
C ILE A 125 -14.06 -2.84 -1.59
N ILE A 126 -13.60 -1.59 -1.67
CA ILE A 126 -13.15 -0.79 -0.53
C ILE A 126 -13.89 0.55 -0.53
N ASN A 127 -14.34 0.99 0.65
CA ASN A 127 -14.94 2.31 0.82
C ASN A 127 -13.83 3.34 1.11
N VAL A 128 -13.64 4.31 0.21
CA VAL A 128 -12.60 5.35 0.31
C VAL A 128 -13.17 6.75 0.53
N THR A 129 -14.44 6.83 0.94
CA THR A 129 -15.18 8.10 1.07
C THR A 129 -14.47 9.06 2.03
N ASP A 130 -14.08 8.58 3.21
CA ASP A 130 -13.44 9.38 4.26
C ASP A 130 -12.18 10.12 3.81
N CYS A 131 -11.41 9.50 2.90
CA CYS A 131 -10.14 10.02 2.44
C CYS A 131 -10.24 10.83 1.14
N THR A 132 -11.23 10.53 0.30
CA THR A 132 -11.38 11.21 -1.01
C THR A 132 -12.32 12.41 -0.97
N MET A 133 -13.29 12.42 -0.06
CA MET A 133 -14.30 13.48 0.06
C MET A 133 -14.22 14.24 1.38
N GLY A 134 -13.41 13.77 2.34
CA GLY A 134 -13.36 14.30 3.71
C GLY A 134 -14.56 13.84 4.53
N LYS A 135 -14.46 13.93 5.87
CA LYS A 135 -15.61 13.74 6.75
C LYS A 135 -16.56 14.94 6.58
N ILE A 136 -17.84 14.67 6.32
CA ILE A 136 -18.94 15.66 6.36
C ILE A 136 -19.16 16.09 7.81
#